data_AF-A0A560H5N9-F1
#
_entry.id   AF-A0A560H5N9-F1
#
_cell.length_a   1.000
_cell.length_b   1.000
_cell.length_c   1.000
_cell.angle_alpha   90.00
_cell.angle_beta   90.00
_cell.angle_gamma   90.00
#
_symmetry.space_group_name_H-M   'P 1'
#
loop_
_entity.id
_entity.type
_entity.pdbx_description
1 polymer ?
#
loop_
_entity_poly.entity_id
_entity_poly.type
_entity_poly.pdbx_seq_one_letter_code
_entity_poly.pdbx_strand_id
1 'polypeptide(L)'
;MRHEGRHEEGRRPTAVVVAHPDDEILWLSSVLADADRVVFCFGDPFGRPAKAAARRRAVAALPLPSLVDLRIPESGAGFAVDRANPAATPFGLAIRDADARGRYEANFPRLVAALRPVLEGCAEVYTHNPWGEYGHAEHVQVHRAVAALQAELGFRLWFSNYVDAASWPFACRLAGDPCWSERRAARPDVATARRLRAVYRRQGAWTWTPFHRWPVEETLYGHAPAESSGRSLAGEVLLDVAGLRWWPPPWRPARRRLPDRPA
;
A
#
# COMPACT_ATOMS: atom_id res chain seq x y z
N MET A 1 -0.43 27.24 -45.50
CA MET A 1 -1.43 26.61 -44.62
C MET A 1 -0.67 25.95 -43.49
N ARG A 2 -0.70 26.54 -42.29
CA ARG A 2 0.00 26.00 -41.11
C ARG A 2 -0.85 24.84 -40.59
N HIS A 3 -0.27 23.64 -40.54
CA HIS A 3 -0.86 22.52 -39.80
C HIS A 3 -0.62 22.80 -38.32
N GLU A 4 -1.64 23.32 -37.64
CA GLU A 4 -1.70 23.34 -36.18
C GLU A 4 -1.87 21.89 -35.72
N GLY A 5 -0.80 21.35 -35.13
CA GLY A 5 -0.86 20.12 -34.37
C GLY A 5 -1.77 20.34 -33.18
N ARG A 6 -2.89 19.60 -33.14
CA ARG A 6 -3.66 19.45 -31.91
C ARG A 6 -2.71 18.85 -30.87
N HIS A 7 -2.46 19.60 -29.80
CA HIS A 7 -1.93 19.03 -28.57
C HIS A 7 -2.94 17.98 -28.11
N GLU A 8 -2.61 16.70 -28.24
CA GLU A 8 -3.21 15.67 -27.40
C GLU A 8 -2.89 16.09 -25.96
N GLU A 9 -3.91 16.40 -25.17
CA GLU A 9 -3.76 16.54 -23.72
C GLU A 9 -3.21 15.20 -23.19
N GLY A 10 -1.90 15.16 -22.99
CA GLY A 10 -1.18 13.96 -22.61
C GLY A 10 -1.75 13.44 -21.28
N ARG A 11 -2.19 12.19 -21.28
CA ARG A 11 -2.64 11.50 -20.05
C ARG A 11 -1.57 11.67 -18.98
N ARG A 12 -1.92 12.32 -17.87
CA ARG A 12 -1.03 12.45 -16.70
C ARG A 12 -0.73 11.05 -16.13
N PRO A 13 0.50 10.80 -15.64
CA PRO A 13 0.93 9.46 -15.24
C PRO A 13 0.22 8.95 -13.98
N THR A 14 0.09 7.64 -13.86
CA THR A 14 -0.37 6.93 -12.67
C THR A 14 0.81 6.28 -11.94
N ALA A 15 0.77 6.24 -10.62
CA ALA A 15 1.83 5.61 -9.82
C ALA A 15 1.26 4.61 -8.81
N VAL A 16 1.93 3.46 -8.65
CA VAL A 16 1.72 2.51 -7.55
C VAL A 16 2.89 2.66 -6.58
N VAL A 17 2.61 3.05 -5.35
CA VAL A 17 3.61 3.26 -4.29
C VAL A 17 3.41 2.25 -3.19
N VAL A 18 4.41 1.41 -2.94
CA VAL A 18 4.34 0.38 -1.90
C VAL A 18 5.56 0.41 -0.98
N ALA A 19 5.35 -0.08 0.24
CA ALA A 19 6.39 -0.18 1.26
C ALA A 19 7.51 -1.13 0.81
N HIS A 20 7.18 -2.38 0.48
CA HIS A 20 8.17 -3.41 0.20
C HIS A 20 7.99 -4.03 -1.19
N PRO A 21 9.07 -4.51 -1.82
CA PRO A 21 8.96 -5.33 -3.01
C PRO A 21 8.18 -6.62 -2.70
N ASP A 22 7.14 -6.88 -3.50
CA ASP A 22 6.08 -7.90 -3.41
C ASP A 22 4.72 -7.38 -2.94
N ASP A 23 4.65 -6.22 -2.28
CA ASP A 23 3.39 -5.58 -1.89
C ASP A 23 2.55 -5.16 -3.09
N GLU A 24 3.19 -4.74 -4.20
CA GLU A 24 2.51 -4.25 -5.41
C GLU A 24 1.63 -5.32 -6.03
N ILE A 25 2.07 -6.58 -5.94
CA ILE A 25 1.29 -7.72 -6.40
C ILE A 25 0.40 -8.30 -5.32
N LEU A 26 0.62 -8.05 -4.03
CA LEU A 26 -0.24 -8.57 -2.97
C LEU A 26 -1.50 -7.72 -2.77
N TRP A 27 -1.34 -6.40 -2.81
CA TRP A 27 -2.37 -5.47 -2.32
C TRP A 27 -2.89 -4.49 -3.38
N LEU A 28 -2.25 -4.41 -4.55
CA LEU A 28 -2.58 -3.47 -5.62
C LEU A 28 -2.49 -4.12 -7.01
N SER A 29 -2.73 -5.43 -7.07
CA SER A 29 -2.59 -6.22 -8.30
C SER A 29 -3.55 -5.84 -9.42
N SER A 30 -4.67 -5.19 -9.10
CA SER A 30 -5.67 -4.75 -10.08
C SER A 30 -5.29 -3.51 -10.88
N VAL A 31 -4.31 -2.73 -10.41
CA VAL A 31 -3.89 -1.47 -11.05
C VAL A 31 -2.46 -1.52 -11.59
N LEU A 32 -1.74 -2.62 -11.34
CA LEU A 32 -0.32 -2.74 -11.66
C LEU A 32 -0.04 -2.70 -13.17
N ALA A 33 -0.91 -3.27 -13.99
CA ALA A 33 -0.74 -3.31 -15.45
C ALA A 33 -0.88 -1.92 -16.10
N ASP A 34 -1.64 -1.03 -15.47
CA ASP A 34 -1.94 0.32 -15.96
C ASP A 34 -1.05 1.40 -15.30
N ALA A 35 -0.12 0.99 -14.43
CA ALA A 35 0.75 1.89 -13.71
C ALA A 35 1.89 2.38 -14.60
N ASP A 36 2.01 3.71 -14.75
CA ASP A 36 3.15 4.31 -15.46
C ASP A 36 4.44 4.25 -14.62
N ARG A 37 4.30 4.18 -13.29
CA ARG A 37 5.40 4.07 -12.32
C ARG A 37 5.04 3.08 -11.22
N VAL A 38 5.98 2.22 -10.86
CA VAL A 38 5.90 1.40 -9.65
C VAL A 38 7.02 1.86 -8.73
N VAL A 39 6.72 2.19 -7.48
CA VAL A 39 7.66 2.77 -6.54
C VAL A 39 7.77 1.88 -5.31
N PHE A 40 8.98 1.41 -5.03
CA PHE A 40 9.32 0.69 -3.81
C PHE A 40 9.99 1.65 -2.84
N CYS A 41 9.39 1.82 -1.67
CA CYS A 41 9.89 2.74 -0.66
C CYS A 41 11.11 2.18 0.08
N PHE A 42 10.98 0.96 0.60
CA PHE A 42 11.99 0.36 1.46
C PHE A 42 12.87 -0.65 0.74
N GLY A 43 14.18 -0.44 0.85
CA GLY A 43 15.24 -1.26 0.26
C GLY A 43 15.62 -2.43 1.16
N ASP A 44 16.67 -2.27 1.96
CA ASP A 44 17.20 -3.38 2.75
C ASP A 44 16.38 -3.63 4.04
N PRO A 45 15.93 -4.88 4.30
CA PRO A 45 15.29 -5.21 5.57
C PRO A 45 16.27 -5.12 6.74
N PHE A 46 15.82 -4.49 7.82
CA PHE A 46 16.63 -4.23 9.01
C PHE A 46 17.18 -5.53 9.62
N GLY A 47 18.50 -5.59 9.83
CA GLY A 47 19.17 -6.72 10.47
C GLY A 47 19.12 -8.04 9.70
N ARG A 48 18.77 -8.04 8.39
CA ARG A 48 18.62 -9.27 7.59
C ARG A 48 19.42 -9.22 6.28
N PRO A 49 20.76 -9.29 6.33
CA PRO A 49 21.62 -9.10 5.15
C PRO A 49 21.36 -10.12 4.02
N ALA A 50 21.07 -11.38 4.36
CA ALA A 50 20.73 -12.40 3.36
C ALA A 50 19.42 -12.07 2.63
N LYS A 51 18.41 -11.60 3.38
CA LYS A 51 17.11 -11.17 2.81
C LYS A 51 17.28 -9.88 1.98
N ALA A 52 18.13 -8.96 2.43
CA ALA A 52 18.50 -7.76 1.67
C ALA A 52 19.12 -8.11 0.31
N ALA A 53 20.09 -9.02 0.28
CA ALA A 53 20.71 -9.48 -0.96
C ALA A 53 19.68 -10.17 -1.89
N ALA A 54 18.80 -11.00 -1.34
CA ALA A 54 17.72 -11.63 -2.11
C ALA A 54 16.76 -10.60 -2.72
N ARG A 55 16.34 -9.60 -1.93
CA ARG A 55 15.46 -8.53 -2.38
C ARG A 55 16.09 -7.69 -3.49
N ARG A 56 17.36 -7.28 -3.36
CA ARG A 56 18.06 -6.54 -4.43
C ARG A 56 18.12 -7.33 -5.73
N ARG A 57 18.40 -8.63 -5.68
CA ARG A 57 18.35 -9.50 -6.88
C ARG A 57 16.96 -9.62 -7.46
N ALA A 58 15.92 -9.68 -6.62
CA ALA A 58 14.54 -9.71 -7.07
C ALA A 58 14.15 -8.42 -7.78
N VAL A 59 14.36 -7.27 -7.15
CA VAL A 59 14.07 -5.94 -7.71
C VAL A 59 14.77 -5.75 -9.05
N ALA A 60 16.06 -6.09 -9.15
CA ALA A 60 16.82 -6.01 -10.41
C ALA A 60 16.32 -6.96 -11.52
N ALA A 61 15.59 -8.01 -11.17
CA ALA A 61 15.07 -9.01 -12.10
C ALA A 61 13.58 -8.82 -12.44
N LEU A 62 12.90 -7.82 -11.87
CA LEU A 62 11.50 -7.56 -12.16
C LEU A 62 11.35 -6.94 -13.55
N PRO A 63 10.45 -7.47 -14.40
CA PRO A 63 10.15 -6.90 -15.71
C PRO A 63 9.18 -5.70 -15.58
N LEU A 64 9.54 -4.73 -14.75
CA LEU A 64 8.78 -3.49 -14.52
C LEU A 64 9.59 -2.30 -15.07
N PRO A 65 9.35 -1.85 -16.31
CA PRO A 65 10.23 -0.91 -17.00
C PRO A 65 10.33 0.47 -16.34
N SER A 66 9.31 0.87 -15.56
CA SER A 66 9.25 2.15 -14.85
C SER A 66 9.33 1.98 -13.33
N LEU A 67 10.10 0.99 -12.88
CA LEU A 67 10.33 0.74 -11.46
C LEU A 67 11.28 1.78 -10.86
N VAL A 68 10.86 2.39 -9.76
CA VAL A 68 11.65 3.31 -8.94
C VAL A 68 11.88 2.66 -7.58
N ASP A 69 13.12 2.30 -7.28
CA ASP A 69 13.51 1.77 -5.96
C ASP A 69 14.19 2.88 -5.14
N LEU A 70 13.47 3.42 -4.15
CA LEU A 70 13.96 4.50 -3.28
C LEU A 70 15.04 4.02 -2.30
N ARG A 71 15.09 2.71 -2.02
CA ARG A 71 16.08 2.06 -1.15
C ARG A 71 16.21 2.69 0.25
N ILE A 72 15.12 3.22 0.81
CA ILE A 72 15.13 3.70 2.19
C ILE A 72 15.32 2.47 3.10
N PRO A 73 16.24 2.48 4.08
CA PRO A 73 16.39 1.35 5.00
C PRO A 73 15.12 1.12 5.82
N GLU A 74 14.69 -0.14 5.96
CA GLU A 74 13.59 -0.46 6.87
C GLU A 74 13.96 -0.06 8.31
N SER A 75 12.96 0.37 9.06
CA SER A 75 13.06 0.72 10.48
C SER A 75 13.26 -0.49 11.38
N GLY A 76 12.81 -1.67 10.92
CA GLY A 76 12.67 -2.86 11.75
C GLY A 76 11.46 -2.81 12.70
N ALA A 77 10.60 -1.79 12.59
CA ALA A 77 9.42 -1.66 13.43
C ALA A 77 8.41 -2.78 13.14
N GLY A 78 8.16 -3.12 11.87
CA GLY A 78 7.30 -4.22 11.46
C GLY A 78 5.94 -4.24 12.18
N PHE A 79 5.85 -5.10 13.19
CA PHE A 79 4.66 -5.30 14.03
C PHE A 79 4.81 -4.85 15.49
N ALA A 80 5.83 -4.06 15.82
CA ALA A 80 6.09 -3.52 17.16
C ALA A 80 5.10 -2.40 17.53
N VAL A 81 3.81 -2.65 17.33
CA VAL A 81 2.67 -1.75 17.60
C VAL A 81 1.80 -2.40 18.67
N ASP A 82 1.12 -1.60 19.48
CA ASP A 82 0.02 -2.10 20.29
C ASP A 82 -1.14 -2.54 19.39
N ARG A 83 -1.28 -3.85 19.16
CA ARG A 83 -2.34 -4.38 18.29
C ARG A 83 -3.73 -4.28 18.91
N ALA A 84 -3.82 -4.22 20.24
CA ALA A 84 -5.11 -4.09 20.93
C ALA A 84 -5.59 -2.64 20.89
N ASN A 85 -4.68 -1.69 21.09
CA ASN A 85 -4.96 -0.26 21.04
C ASN A 85 -3.92 0.52 20.20
N PRO A 86 -3.90 0.38 18.86
CA PRO A 86 -2.91 1.06 18.02
C PRO A 86 -3.05 2.58 18.14
N ALA A 87 -2.00 3.34 18.40
CA ALA A 87 -2.11 4.81 18.43
C ALA A 87 -1.60 5.40 17.12
N ALA A 88 -2.40 6.26 16.48
CA ALA A 88 -1.94 7.05 15.34
C ALA A 88 -0.96 8.13 15.81
N THR A 89 0.05 8.44 14.99
CA THR A 89 1.00 9.53 15.19
C THR A 89 1.14 10.32 13.89
N PRO A 90 1.77 11.51 13.89
CA PRO A 90 2.07 12.24 12.66
C PRO A 90 2.90 11.42 11.65
N PHE A 91 3.63 10.40 12.11
CA PHE A 91 4.53 9.57 11.30
C PHE A 91 3.92 8.22 10.87
N GLY A 92 2.69 7.90 11.33
CA GLY A 92 2.05 6.59 11.13
C GLY A 92 1.47 6.04 12.43
N LEU A 93 2.11 5.03 13.00
CA LEU A 93 1.71 4.36 14.24
C LEU A 93 2.74 4.58 15.36
N ALA A 94 2.27 4.55 16.61
CA ALA A 94 3.15 4.50 17.78
C ALA A 94 3.87 3.15 17.85
N ILE A 95 5.20 3.18 17.87
CA ILE A 95 6.06 1.98 17.93
C ILE A 95 6.51 1.74 19.38
N ARG A 96 6.26 0.54 19.88
CA ARG A 96 6.61 0.13 21.26
C ARG A 96 8.12 0.02 21.46
N ASP A 97 8.82 -0.63 20.53
CA ASP A 97 10.27 -0.77 20.56
C ASP A 97 10.96 0.59 20.35
N ALA A 98 11.77 1.03 21.32
CA ALA A 98 12.35 2.38 21.31
C ALA A 98 13.37 2.59 20.17
N ASP A 99 14.20 1.59 19.91
CA ASP A 99 15.23 1.68 18.86
C ASP A 99 14.59 1.71 17.46
N ALA A 100 13.60 0.85 17.21
CA ALA A 100 12.85 0.85 15.96
C ALA A 100 12.00 2.10 15.80
N ARG A 101 11.44 2.64 16.89
CA ARG A 101 10.69 3.91 16.88
C ARG A 101 11.52 5.06 16.30
N GLY A 102 12.75 5.25 16.79
CA GLY A 102 13.61 6.32 16.30
C GLY A 102 13.89 6.22 14.80
N ARG A 103 14.13 5.00 14.29
CA ARG A 103 14.32 4.76 12.84
C ARG A 103 13.03 4.95 12.04
N TYR A 104 11.91 4.47 12.57
CA TYR A 104 10.59 4.60 11.96
C TYR A 104 10.20 6.07 11.80
N GLU A 105 10.27 6.87 12.87
CA GLU A 105 9.92 8.29 12.81
C GLU A 105 10.87 9.06 11.87
N ALA A 106 12.17 8.74 11.87
CA ALA A 106 13.13 9.33 10.95
C ALA A 106 12.90 8.96 9.47
N ASN A 107 12.22 7.84 9.19
CA ASN A 107 11.89 7.44 7.83
C ASN A 107 10.76 8.25 7.22
N PHE A 108 9.83 8.79 8.02
CA PHE A 108 8.73 9.60 7.49
C PHE A 108 9.18 10.81 6.66
N PRO A 109 10.03 11.74 7.17
CA PRO A 109 10.50 12.85 6.35
C PRO A 109 11.35 12.41 5.15
N ARG A 110 12.06 11.27 5.25
CA ARG A 110 12.81 10.69 4.12
C ARG A 110 11.87 10.21 3.02
N LEU A 111 10.79 9.53 3.39
CA LEU A 111 9.75 9.09 2.46
C LEU A 111 9.13 10.28 1.73
N VAL A 112 8.71 11.31 2.47
CA VAL A 112 8.11 12.52 1.89
C VAL A 112 9.09 13.18 0.91
N ALA A 113 10.35 13.37 1.30
CA ALA A 113 11.36 13.99 0.45
C ALA A 113 11.67 13.16 -0.82
N ALA A 114 11.75 11.83 -0.69
CA ALA A 114 12.06 10.94 -1.81
C ALA A 114 10.87 10.73 -2.77
N LEU A 115 9.65 10.67 -2.24
CA LEU A 115 8.43 10.47 -3.04
C LEU A 115 8.00 11.74 -3.78
N ARG A 116 8.22 12.93 -3.21
CA ARG A 116 7.83 14.22 -3.80
C ARG A 116 8.17 14.35 -5.30
N PRO A 117 9.44 14.25 -5.73
CA PRO A 117 9.78 14.39 -7.16
C PRO A 117 9.26 13.23 -8.02
N VAL A 118 9.04 12.05 -7.43
CA VAL A 118 8.55 10.86 -8.16
C VAL A 118 7.05 10.96 -8.44
N LEU A 119 6.29 11.62 -7.56
CA LEU A 119 4.83 11.77 -7.67
C LEU A 119 4.41 13.09 -8.32
N GLU A 120 5.35 14.00 -8.57
CA GLU A 120 5.07 15.25 -9.27
C GLU A 120 4.47 14.99 -10.66
N GLY A 121 3.40 15.73 -10.97
CA GLY A 121 2.66 15.59 -12.22
C GLY A 121 1.76 14.35 -12.33
N CYS A 122 1.77 13.40 -11.38
CA CYS A 122 0.86 12.25 -11.40
C CYS A 122 -0.61 12.69 -11.31
N ALA A 123 -1.50 12.01 -12.04
CA ALA A 123 -2.95 12.18 -11.88
C ALA A 123 -3.50 11.32 -10.75
N GLU A 124 -3.09 10.05 -10.69
CA GLU A 124 -3.55 9.09 -9.69
C GLU A 124 -2.36 8.40 -9.04
N VAL A 125 -2.43 8.21 -7.71
CA VAL A 125 -1.45 7.48 -6.92
C VAL A 125 -2.17 6.43 -6.10
N TYR A 126 -1.76 5.17 -6.24
CA TYR A 126 -2.28 4.02 -5.50
C TYR A 126 -1.28 3.62 -4.44
N THR A 127 -1.73 3.40 -3.20
CA THR A 127 -0.85 2.96 -2.12
C THR A 127 -1.58 2.06 -1.12
N HIS A 128 -0.85 1.68 -0.07
CA HIS A 128 -1.37 0.96 1.08
C HIS A 128 -2.56 1.69 1.71
N ASN A 129 -3.38 0.98 2.47
CA ASN A 129 -4.50 1.54 3.19
C ASN A 129 -4.11 2.13 4.55
N PRO A 130 -4.97 2.98 5.14
CA PRO A 130 -4.65 3.69 6.38
C PRO A 130 -4.29 2.78 7.57
N TRP A 131 -4.66 1.50 7.54
CA TRP A 131 -4.42 0.53 8.60
C TRP A 131 -3.39 -0.56 8.24
N GLY A 132 -2.72 -0.43 7.09
CA GLY A 132 -1.58 -1.25 6.69
C GLY A 132 -1.91 -2.71 6.43
N GLU A 133 -3.07 -2.97 5.80
CA GLU A 133 -3.57 -4.28 5.38
C GLU A 133 -3.61 -5.28 6.54
N TYR A 134 -2.50 -5.98 6.78
CA TYR A 134 -2.31 -6.94 7.87
C TYR A 134 -1.65 -6.32 9.12
N GLY A 135 -1.65 -4.99 9.23
CA GLY A 135 -1.20 -4.23 10.40
C GLY A 135 0.29 -3.94 10.43
N HIS A 136 0.95 -3.86 9.26
CA HIS A 136 2.37 -3.54 9.17
C HIS A 136 2.60 -2.03 9.31
N ALA A 137 3.44 -1.62 10.27
CA ALA A 137 3.62 -0.21 10.60
C ALA A 137 4.15 0.62 9.43
N GLU A 138 5.06 0.06 8.63
CA GLU A 138 5.64 0.74 7.46
C GLU A 138 4.64 0.89 6.30
N HIS A 139 3.60 0.06 6.23
CA HIS A 139 2.53 0.25 5.25
C HIS A 139 1.71 1.49 5.60
N VAL A 140 1.34 1.62 6.88
CA VAL A 140 0.66 2.82 7.40
C VAL A 140 1.52 4.06 7.22
N GLN A 141 2.83 3.97 7.45
CA GLN A 141 3.74 5.10 7.25
C GLN A 141 3.80 5.56 5.79
N VAL A 142 3.88 4.62 4.84
CA VAL A 142 3.87 4.94 3.41
C VAL A 142 2.55 5.57 3.00
N HIS A 143 1.41 5.01 3.45
CA HIS A 143 0.10 5.62 3.23
C HIS A 143 0.08 7.08 3.74
N ARG A 144 0.57 7.33 4.96
CA ARG A 144 0.62 8.68 5.54
C ARG A 144 1.53 9.62 4.76
N ALA A 145 2.70 9.18 4.32
CA ALA A 145 3.61 9.99 3.53
C ALA A 145 3.01 10.39 2.17
N VAL A 146 2.35 9.45 1.49
CA VAL A 146 1.65 9.70 0.22
C VAL A 146 0.45 10.63 0.43
N ALA A 147 -0.35 10.43 1.48
CA ALA A 147 -1.48 11.31 1.81
C ALA A 147 -1.03 12.74 2.13
N ALA A 148 0.10 12.92 2.81
CA ALA A 148 0.67 14.25 3.06
C ALA A 148 1.07 14.96 1.74
N LEU A 149 1.61 14.21 0.78
CA LEU A 149 1.94 14.73 -0.55
C LEU A 149 0.72 14.99 -1.43
N GLN A 150 -0.41 14.33 -1.17
CA GLN A 150 -1.65 14.56 -1.92
C GLN A 150 -2.11 16.01 -1.82
N ALA A 151 -2.08 16.58 -0.60
CA ALA A 151 -2.50 17.96 -0.35
C ALA A 151 -1.61 18.98 -1.10
N GLU A 152 -0.33 18.64 -1.29
CA GLU A 152 0.62 19.51 -1.96
C GLU A 152 0.62 19.36 -3.49
N LEU A 153 0.55 18.12 -3.99
CA LEU A 153 0.74 17.80 -5.41
C LEU A 153 -0.58 17.62 -6.19
N GLY A 154 -1.71 17.56 -5.49
CA GLY A 154 -3.05 17.57 -6.09
C GLY A 154 -3.42 16.31 -6.89
N PHE A 155 -2.69 15.20 -6.73
CA PHE A 155 -3.08 13.92 -7.32
C PHE A 155 -4.27 13.31 -6.57
N ARG A 156 -4.96 12.39 -7.23
CA ARG A 156 -5.99 11.55 -6.61
C ARG A 156 -5.33 10.35 -5.94
N LEU A 157 -5.48 10.23 -4.63
CA LEU A 157 -4.94 9.11 -3.87
C LEU A 157 -5.96 7.99 -3.78
N TRP A 158 -5.53 6.75 -4.02
CA TRP A 158 -6.34 5.55 -3.91
C TRP A 158 -5.68 4.53 -2.97
N PHE A 159 -6.50 3.77 -2.24
CA PHE A 159 -6.02 2.67 -1.40
C PHE A 159 -6.95 1.45 -1.44
N SER A 160 -6.43 0.26 -1.14
CA SER A 160 -7.15 -1.01 -1.20
C SER A 160 -7.90 -1.37 0.07
N ASN A 161 -8.86 -2.30 -0.01
CA ASN A 161 -9.77 -2.64 1.09
C ASN A 161 -9.35 -3.87 1.93
N TYR A 162 -8.08 -4.26 1.92
CA TYR A 162 -7.62 -5.44 2.67
C TYR A 162 -7.50 -5.18 4.18
N VAL A 163 -7.82 -6.16 5.01
CA VAL A 163 -7.71 -6.10 6.47
C VAL A 163 -7.33 -7.46 7.04
N ASP A 164 -6.74 -7.50 8.22
CA ASP A 164 -6.54 -8.74 8.98
C ASP A 164 -6.92 -8.53 10.45
N ALA A 165 -6.91 -9.60 11.26
CA ALA A 165 -7.13 -9.52 12.70
C ALA A 165 -6.20 -8.50 13.39
N ALA A 166 -4.96 -8.34 12.94
CA ALA A 166 -4.00 -7.42 13.56
C ALA A 166 -4.27 -5.93 13.26
N SER A 167 -4.83 -5.59 12.09
CA SER A 167 -5.18 -4.22 11.73
C SER A 167 -6.63 -3.86 12.06
N TRP A 168 -7.47 -4.86 12.34
CA TRP A 168 -8.91 -4.69 12.59
C TRP A 168 -9.25 -3.61 13.64
N PRO A 169 -8.62 -3.56 14.83
CA PRO A 169 -8.92 -2.51 15.81
C PRO A 169 -8.59 -1.11 15.31
N PHE A 170 -7.60 -0.97 14.42
CA PHE A 170 -7.30 0.32 13.81
C PHE A 170 -8.30 0.70 12.73
N ALA A 171 -8.63 -0.25 11.84
CA ALA A 171 -9.63 -0.04 10.80
C ALA A 171 -11.00 0.36 11.40
N CYS A 172 -11.45 -0.29 12.48
CA CYS A 172 -12.69 0.06 13.17
C CYS A 172 -12.70 1.49 13.73
N ARG A 173 -11.58 1.96 14.29
CA ARG A 173 -11.49 3.33 14.82
C ARG A 173 -11.50 4.37 13.72
N LEU A 174 -10.80 4.10 12.61
CA LEU A 174 -10.81 4.98 11.44
C LEU A 174 -12.15 4.93 10.69
N ALA A 175 -12.97 3.90 10.89
CA ALA A 175 -14.19 3.71 10.11
C ALA A 175 -15.19 4.86 10.26
N GLY A 176 -15.25 5.50 11.43
CA GLY A 176 -16.15 6.62 11.69
C GLY A 176 -15.75 7.92 10.97
N ASP A 177 -14.47 8.07 10.65
CA ASP A 177 -13.96 9.29 10.06
C ASP A 177 -14.26 9.33 8.55
N PRO A 178 -14.71 10.48 8.00
CA PRO A 178 -14.77 10.68 6.57
C PRO A 178 -13.38 10.52 5.93
N CYS A 179 -13.18 9.47 5.13
CA CYS A 179 -11.85 9.16 4.60
C CYS A 179 -11.83 8.79 3.10
N TRP A 180 -13.00 8.69 2.45
CA TRP A 180 -13.07 8.38 1.03
C TRP A 180 -14.18 9.14 0.30
N SER A 181 -13.96 9.47 -0.98
CA SER A 181 -14.92 10.24 -1.81
C SER A 181 -15.54 9.40 -2.93
N GLU A 182 -14.80 8.40 -3.41
CA GLU A 182 -15.20 7.51 -4.49
C GLU A 182 -14.73 6.08 -4.24
N ARG A 183 -15.39 5.12 -4.88
CA ARG A 183 -15.10 3.69 -4.75
C ARG A 183 -15.07 3.05 -6.14
N ARG A 184 -14.07 2.21 -6.40
CA ARG A 184 -13.95 1.41 -7.63
C ARG A 184 -13.78 -0.05 -7.30
N ALA A 185 -14.56 -0.89 -7.97
CA ALA A 185 -14.31 -2.32 -8.05
C ALA A 185 -13.30 -2.58 -9.17
N ALA A 186 -12.29 -3.39 -8.92
CA ALA A 186 -11.24 -3.70 -9.88
C ALA A 186 -10.85 -5.17 -9.80
N ARG A 187 -10.49 -5.78 -10.93
CA ARG A 187 -10.09 -7.19 -10.97
C ARG A 187 -8.57 -7.29 -10.93
N PRO A 188 -7.98 -8.04 -9.98
CA PRO A 188 -6.56 -8.39 -10.01
C PRO A 188 -6.07 -8.91 -11.37
N ASP A 189 -4.95 -8.40 -11.88
CA ASP A 189 -4.21 -9.07 -12.95
C ASP A 189 -3.40 -10.24 -12.36
N VAL A 190 -4.10 -11.34 -12.14
CA VAL A 190 -3.53 -12.56 -11.56
C VAL A 190 -2.41 -13.14 -12.44
N ALA A 191 -2.46 -12.92 -13.75
CA ALA A 191 -1.43 -13.43 -14.66
C ALA A 191 -0.10 -12.69 -14.44
N THR A 192 -0.13 -11.36 -14.43
CA THR A 192 1.04 -10.53 -14.09
C THR A 192 1.52 -10.81 -12.69
N ALA A 193 0.61 -10.82 -11.70
CA ALA A 193 0.97 -11.05 -10.30
C ALA A 193 1.67 -12.42 -10.09
N ARG A 194 1.23 -13.48 -10.78
CA ARG A 194 1.89 -14.79 -10.75
C ARG A 194 3.28 -14.78 -11.39
N ARG A 195 3.46 -14.06 -12.51
CA ARG A 195 4.77 -13.93 -13.17
C ARG A 195 5.78 -13.24 -12.27
N LEU A 196 5.39 -12.12 -11.65
CA LEU A 196 6.24 -11.36 -10.73
C LEU A 196 6.51 -12.15 -9.44
N ARG A 197 5.50 -12.81 -8.87
CA ARG A 197 5.67 -13.75 -7.75
C ARG A 197 6.72 -14.82 -8.04
N ALA A 198 6.78 -15.34 -9.27
CA ALA A 198 7.80 -16.32 -9.65
C ALA A 198 9.21 -15.72 -9.60
N VAL A 199 9.40 -14.45 -9.98
CA VAL A 199 10.68 -13.73 -9.83
C VAL A 199 11.07 -13.67 -8.35
N TYR A 200 10.18 -13.18 -7.48
CA TYR A 200 10.44 -13.09 -6.05
C TYR A 200 10.79 -14.45 -5.43
N ARG A 201 10.07 -15.51 -5.79
CA ARG A 201 10.35 -16.87 -5.31
C ARG A 201 11.70 -17.39 -5.79
N ARG A 202 12.03 -17.23 -7.08
CA ARG A 202 13.32 -17.65 -7.64
C ARG A 202 14.50 -16.98 -6.94
N GLN A 203 14.34 -15.72 -6.54
CA GLN A 203 15.40 -14.95 -5.90
C GLN A 203 15.45 -15.09 -4.37
N GLY A 204 14.47 -15.79 -3.76
CA GLY A 204 14.36 -15.95 -2.31
C GLY A 204 13.82 -14.71 -1.58
N ALA A 205 13.13 -13.82 -2.29
CA ALA A 205 12.63 -12.54 -1.78
C ALA A 205 11.12 -12.55 -1.44
N TRP A 206 10.37 -13.57 -1.86
CA TRP A 206 8.94 -13.67 -1.58
C TRP A 206 8.67 -13.73 -0.07
N THR A 207 7.92 -12.76 0.47
CA THR A 207 7.70 -12.62 1.91
C THR A 207 6.38 -13.17 2.42
N TRP A 208 5.48 -13.55 1.50
CA TRP A 208 4.13 -13.97 1.85
C TRP A 208 3.93 -15.49 1.81
N THR A 209 2.75 -15.97 2.19
CA THR A 209 2.44 -17.40 2.18
C THR A 209 2.48 -17.99 0.75
N PRO A 210 2.99 -19.22 0.55
CA PRO A 210 2.94 -19.90 -0.74
C PRO A 210 1.51 -20.18 -1.21
N PHE A 211 0.54 -20.10 -0.30
CA PHE A 211 -0.86 -20.40 -0.55
C PHE A 211 -1.72 -19.16 -0.81
N HIS A 212 -1.10 -18.01 -1.08
CA HIS A 212 -1.85 -16.79 -1.37
C HIS A 212 -2.72 -16.94 -2.62
N ARG A 213 -3.97 -16.48 -2.52
CA ARG A 213 -4.91 -16.33 -3.63
C ARG A 213 -5.33 -14.87 -3.72
N TRP A 214 -5.17 -14.31 -4.90
CA TRP A 214 -5.80 -13.04 -5.25
C TRP A 214 -7.33 -13.16 -5.14
N PRO A 215 -8.00 -12.11 -4.64
CA PRO A 215 -9.45 -12.08 -4.62
C PRO A 215 -10.00 -12.05 -6.05
N VAL A 216 -11.30 -12.33 -6.20
CA VAL A 216 -11.99 -12.15 -7.49
C VAL A 216 -12.07 -10.67 -7.86
N GLU A 217 -12.16 -9.81 -6.84
CA GLU A 217 -12.33 -8.37 -6.97
C GLU A 217 -11.65 -7.68 -5.79
N GLU A 218 -10.92 -6.60 -6.08
CA GLU A 218 -10.42 -5.60 -5.14
C GLU A 218 -11.40 -4.43 -5.10
N THR A 219 -11.54 -3.79 -3.94
CA THR A 219 -12.21 -2.49 -3.83
C THR A 219 -11.15 -1.44 -3.51
N LEU A 220 -11.09 -0.41 -4.36
CA LEU A 220 -10.24 0.75 -4.19
C LEU A 220 -11.09 1.93 -3.73
N TYR A 221 -10.62 2.64 -2.71
CA TYR A 221 -11.23 3.86 -2.19
C TYR A 221 -10.36 5.05 -2.56
N GLY A 222 -10.98 6.06 -3.18
CA GLY A 222 -10.33 7.34 -3.44
C GLY A 222 -10.33 8.14 -2.14
N HIS A 223 -9.14 8.43 -1.61
CA HIS A 223 -8.95 9.17 -0.36
C HIS A 223 -9.57 10.57 -0.48
N ALA A 224 -10.38 10.92 0.51
CA ALA A 224 -11.00 12.23 0.63
C ALA A 224 -10.01 13.21 1.30
N PRO A 225 -9.58 14.30 0.63
CA PRO A 225 -8.85 15.38 1.29
C PRO A 225 -9.66 15.94 2.47
N ALA A 226 -8.97 16.46 3.49
CA ALA A 226 -9.59 16.94 4.73
C ALA A 226 -10.70 18.01 4.53
N GLU A 227 -10.61 18.79 3.45
CA GLU A 227 -11.59 19.86 3.11
C GLU A 227 -12.76 19.37 2.24
N SER A 228 -12.81 18.08 1.91
CA SER A 228 -13.84 17.51 1.05
C SER A 228 -14.97 16.83 1.83
N SER A 229 -16.16 16.75 1.23
CA SER A 229 -17.28 15.97 1.75
C SER A 229 -17.01 14.47 1.62
N GLY A 230 -16.11 13.95 2.44
CA GLY A 230 -15.77 12.54 2.52
C GLY A 230 -16.93 11.70 3.07
N ARG A 231 -16.87 10.40 2.79
CA ARG A 231 -17.72 9.36 3.35
C ARG A 231 -16.92 8.57 4.37
N SER A 232 -17.61 8.12 5.40
CA SER A 232 -17.09 7.18 6.39
C SER A 232 -17.05 5.76 5.80
N LEU A 233 -16.17 4.90 6.33
CA LEU A 233 -16.14 3.47 5.99
C LEU A 233 -17.09 2.64 6.87
N ALA A 234 -17.92 3.26 7.70
CA ALA A 234 -18.88 2.56 8.55
C ALA A 234 -19.80 1.67 7.71
N GLY A 235 -19.91 0.40 8.11
CA GLY A 235 -20.71 -0.60 7.40
C GLY A 235 -20.10 -1.15 6.10
N GLU A 236 -18.95 -0.64 5.64
CA GLU A 236 -18.24 -1.16 4.47
C GLU A 236 -17.67 -2.56 4.73
N VAL A 237 -17.51 -3.34 3.65
CA VAL A 237 -16.98 -4.70 3.70
C VAL A 237 -15.56 -4.73 3.17
N LEU A 238 -14.62 -5.05 4.06
CA LEU A 238 -13.19 -5.17 3.77
C LEU A 238 -12.82 -6.63 3.48
N LEU A 239 -11.78 -6.85 2.68
CA LEU A 239 -11.26 -8.19 2.37
C LEU A 239 -10.37 -8.71 3.50
N ASP A 240 -10.77 -9.81 4.14
CA ASP A 240 -9.96 -10.47 5.16
C ASP A 240 -8.80 -11.25 4.52
N VAL A 241 -7.58 -10.79 4.76
CA VAL A 241 -6.34 -11.38 4.23
C VAL A 241 -6.15 -12.83 4.70
N ALA A 242 -6.65 -13.20 5.89
CA ALA A 242 -6.59 -14.58 6.37
C ALA A 242 -7.39 -15.54 5.47
N GLY A 243 -8.48 -15.04 4.87
CA GLY A 243 -9.33 -15.79 3.93
C GLY A 243 -8.74 -15.91 2.52
N LEU A 244 -7.62 -15.25 2.23
CA LEU A 244 -6.94 -15.28 0.93
C LEU A 244 -5.86 -16.37 0.86
N ARG A 245 -6.08 -17.49 1.56
CA ARG A 245 -5.17 -18.65 1.66
C ARG A 245 -5.87 -19.92 1.19
N TRP A 246 -5.12 -20.89 0.66
CA TRP A 246 -5.69 -22.20 0.27
C TRP A 246 -6.15 -23.06 1.47
N TRP A 247 -5.64 -22.82 2.68
CA TRP A 247 -5.95 -23.66 3.84
C TRP A 247 -5.80 -22.91 5.18
N PRO A 248 -6.66 -23.18 6.19
CA PRO A 248 -7.82 -24.09 6.16
C PRO A 248 -9.07 -23.46 5.50
N PRO A 249 -10.05 -24.26 5.04
CA PRO A 249 -11.08 -23.89 4.04
C PRO A 249 -12.25 -23.06 4.64
N PRO A 250 -13.43 -22.91 3.98
CA PRO A 250 -14.14 -21.64 3.73
C PRO A 250 -14.96 -21.10 4.93
N TRP A 251 -14.65 -21.48 6.16
CA TRP A 251 -15.47 -21.21 7.35
C TRP A 251 -15.45 -19.74 7.79
N ARG A 252 -14.45 -18.98 7.31
CA ARG A 252 -14.42 -17.53 7.45
C ARG A 252 -14.64 -16.92 6.08
N PRO A 253 -15.70 -16.11 5.89
CA PRO A 253 -15.75 -15.21 4.76
C PRO A 253 -14.42 -14.47 4.67
N ALA A 254 -13.84 -14.35 3.49
CA ALA A 254 -12.68 -13.49 3.24
C ALA A 254 -13.08 -12.00 3.31
N ARG A 255 -13.99 -11.68 4.22
CA ARG A 255 -14.70 -10.42 4.33
C ARG A 255 -14.97 -10.10 5.80
N ARG A 256 -14.73 -8.86 6.20
CA ARG A 256 -15.14 -8.31 7.50
C ARG A 256 -15.95 -7.05 7.26
N ARG A 257 -17.02 -6.87 8.02
CA ARG A 257 -17.86 -5.67 7.92
C ARG A 257 -17.50 -4.71 9.04
N LEU A 258 -17.10 -3.50 8.69
CA LEU A 258 -16.82 -2.44 9.66
C LEU A 258 -18.10 -2.09 10.43
N PRO A 259 -18.00 -1.68 11.70
CA PRO A 259 -19.18 -1.34 12.50
C PRO A 259 -19.92 -0.15 11.88
N ASP A 260 -21.25 -0.12 12.02
CA ASP A 260 -22.10 0.99 11.52
C ASP A 260 -21.95 2.27 12.38
N ARG A 261 -21.35 2.16 13.56
CA ARG A 261 -21.07 3.27 14.47
C ARG A 261 -19.60 3.19 14.91
N PRO A 262 -18.89 4.33 15.05
CA PRO A 262 -17.54 4.34 15.60
C PRO A 262 -17.52 3.71 17.00
N ALA A 263 -16.45 2.98 17.30
CA ALA A 263 -16.19 2.34 18.60
C ALA A 263 -15.60 3.34 19.60
#